data_AF-A0A427L120-F1
#
_entry.id   AF-A0A427L120-F1
#
_cell.length_a   1.000
_cell.length_b   1.000
_cell.length_c   1.000
_cell.angle_alpha   90.00
_cell.angle_beta   90.00
_cell.angle_gamma   90.00
#
_symmetry.space_group_name_H-M   'P 1'
#
loop_
_entity.id
_entity.type
_entity.pdbx_description
1 polymer ?
#
loop_
_entity_poly.entity_id
_entity_poly.type
_entity_poly.pdbx_seq_one_letter_code
_entity_poly.pdbx_strand_id
1 'polypeptide(L)'
;MTSINTAFSNAVGTLVLGAVADRMATAANFAQMGFQLGVMLNGAFQPAAPAFSASMPQDGKATVDLGDGYTLEINEANSEFVVRDADGNVTQIWGDPHFNYNGRHVGDFWDTMTLELENGTKITVNTEPFGNNPNATVTSQLVITRGDQAMIIDGVSQNRLGDLNISMSNNGYALDAAYRDGLTIREDDAAGSGWTSGITGDAVSQEDFNLTKIGNAGLPEALQAFSDALRGVLGAWLLTGVLNGLAEALGGASETSEPGSPRIALGPTPTR
;
A
#
# COMPACT_ATOMS: atom_id res chain seq x y z
N MET A 1 -12.63 -31.63 43.77
CA MET A 1 -11.98 -30.37 43.37
C MET A 1 -10.88 -30.75 42.37
N THR A 2 -11.19 -30.67 41.07
CA THR A 2 -10.61 -29.71 40.08
C THR A 2 -9.12 -30.00 39.81
N SER A 3 -8.60 -30.16 38.58
CA SER A 3 -8.95 -29.72 37.22
C SER A 3 -8.05 -30.50 36.22
N ILE A 4 -8.54 -31.06 35.11
CA ILE A 4 -8.52 -30.49 33.74
C ILE A 4 -7.31 -29.57 33.45
N ASN A 5 -6.57 -29.87 32.37
CA ASN A 5 -5.42 -29.14 31.77
C ASN A 5 -4.00 -29.57 32.16
N THR A 6 -3.49 -30.68 31.62
CA THR A 6 -2.13 -30.71 31.00
C THR A 6 -1.94 -31.90 30.03
N ALA A 7 -2.96 -32.21 29.21
CA ALA A 7 -2.81 -33.15 28.08
C ALA A 7 -2.35 -32.44 26.78
N PHE A 8 -1.79 -31.24 26.90
CA PHE A 8 -1.33 -30.38 25.80
C PHE A 8 0.14 -30.03 26.03
N SER A 9 1.03 -30.97 25.72
CA SER A 9 2.47 -30.72 25.47
C SER A 9 3.07 -31.93 24.74
N ASN A 10 2.60 -32.11 23.52
CA ASN A 10 3.40 -32.40 22.32
C ASN A 10 4.53 -33.43 22.47
N ALA A 11 4.11 -34.69 22.47
CA ALA A 11 4.83 -35.74 21.76
C ALA A 11 4.77 -35.46 20.24
N VAL A 12 5.65 -34.59 19.73
CA VAL A 12 5.98 -34.52 18.30
C VAL A 12 7.44 -34.96 18.15
N GLY A 13 7.65 -36.23 18.50
CA GLY A 13 8.86 -36.96 18.21
C GLY A 13 8.45 -38.23 17.47
N THR A 14 8.73 -38.25 16.17
CA THR A 14 9.02 -39.49 15.45
C THR A 14 7.83 -40.42 15.18
N LEU A 15 6.88 -40.07 14.29
CA LEU A 15 6.14 -41.12 13.54
C LEU A 15 5.29 -40.67 12.32
N VAL A 16 5.80 -39.87 11.37
CA VAL A 16 5.10 -39.73 10.06
C VAL A 16 6.09 -39.70 8.88
N LEU A 17 6.97 -40.70 8.81
CA LEU A 17 7.78 -40.96 7.61
C LEU A 17 7.54 -42.36 7.01
N GLY A 18 6.56 -43.12 7.54
CA GLY A 18 6.27 -44.49 7.09
C GLY A 18 4.92 -44.71 6.39
N ALA A 19 4.01 -43.73 6.35
CA ALA A 19 2.64 -43.93 5.86
C ALA A 19 2.30 -43.23 4.54
N VAL A 20 3.24 -42.46 3.96
CA VAL A 20 3.04 -41.74 2.69
C VAL A 20 3.44 -42.59 1.47
N ALA A 21 4.32 -43.59 1.66
CA ALA A 21 4.81 -44.43 0.56
C ALA A 21 3.76 -45.44 0.03
N ASP A 22 2.84 -45.91 0.87
CA ASP A 22 1.86 -46.95 0.48
C ASP A 22 0.53 -46.39 -0.08
N ARG A 23 0.32 -45.07 -0.06
CA ARG A 23 -0.92 -44.44 -0.57
C ARG A 23 -0.80 -43.80 -1.95
N MET A 24 0.35 -43.95 -2.63
CA MET A 24 0.56 -43.45 -4.00
C MET A 24 -0.02 -44.38 -5.09
N ALA A 25 -0.71 -45.48 -4.74
CA ALA A 25 -1.22 -46.46 -5.71
C ALA A 25 -2.64 -46.20 -6.24
N THR A 26 -3.31 -45.09 -5.90
CA THR A 26 -4.69 -44.79 -6.36
C THR A 26 -4.86 -43.36 -6.90
N ALA A 27 -3.81 -42.83 -7.54
CA ALA A 27 -3.81 -41.51 -8.19
C ALA A 27 -4.77 -41.36 -9.39
N ALA A 28 -5.43 -42.43 -9.85
CA ALA A 28 -6.26 -42.41 -11.06
C ALA A 28 -7.63 -41.72 -10.90
N ASN A 29 -8.11 -41.45 -9.68
CA ASN A 29 -9.45 -40.86 -9.45
C ASN A 29 -9.42 -39.44 -8.83
N PHE A 30 -8.25 -38.88 -8.53
CA PHE A 30 -8.14 -37.52 -7.96
C PHE A 30 -8.20 -36.40 -9.01
N ALA A 31 -8.05 -36.72 -10.29
CA ALA A 31 -8.03 -35.74 -11.38
C ALA A 31 -9.40 -35.10 -11.71
N GLN A 32 -10.49 -35.50 -11.05
CA GLN A 32 -11.84 -34.93 -11.27
C GLN A 32 -12.34 -34.01 -10.14
N MET A 33 -11.55 -33.79 -9.09
CA MET A 33 -11.91 -32.82 -8.06
C MET A 33 -11.09 -31.55 -8.25
N GLY A 34 -11.71 -30.50 -8.79
CA GLY A 34 -11.15 -29.15 -8.78
C GLY A 34 -11.03 -28.67 -7.34
N PHE A 35 -9.85 -28.81 -6.75
CA PHE A 35 -9.56 -28.22 -5.44
C PHE A 35 -9.15 -26.76 -5.63
N GLN A 36 -9.98 -25.83 -5.14
CA GLN A 36 -9.54 -24.46 -4.89
C GLN A 36 -8.54 -24.48 -3.72
N LEU A 37 -7.35 -23.93 -3.98
CA LEU A 37 -6.25 -23.80 -3.02
C LEU A 37 -6.61 -22.72 -2.00
N GLY A 38 -7.26 -23.08 -0.89
CA GLY A 38 -7.42 -22.18 0.26
C GLY A 38 -6.30 -22.37 1.29
N VAL A 39 -6.15 -21.39 2.18
CA VAL A 39 -5.21 -21.43 3.31
C VAL A 39 -5.94 -21.72 4.61
N MET A 40 -5.29 -22.46 5.52
CA MET A 40 -5.81 -22.73 6.86
C MET A 40 -5.30 -21.65 7.82
N LEU A 41 -6.17 -20.73 8.22
CA LEU A 41 -5.89 -19.67 9.20
C LEU A 41 -6.72 -19.92 10.46
N ASN A 42 -6.06 -20.04 11.62
CA ASN A 42 -6.68 -20.35 12.92
C ASN A 42 -7.66 -21.56 12.91
N GLY A 43 -7.35 -22.58 12.10
CA GLY A 43 -8.19 -23.79 12.00
C GLY A 43 -9.45 -23.62 11.15
N ALA A 44 -9.65 -22.47 10.50
CA ALA A 44 -10.68 -22.26 9.49
C ALA A 44 -10.05 -22.27 8.09
N PHE A 45 -10.70 -22.96 7.14
CA PHE A 45 -10.37 -22.86 5.73
C PHE A 45 -10.85 -21.51 5.23
N GLN A 46 -9.93 -20.63 4.87
CA GLN A 46 -10.27 -19.43 4.10
C GLN A 46 -10.12 -19.77 2.61
N PRO A 47 -11.19 -19.63 1.79
CA PRO A 47 -11.02 -19.72 0.35
C PRO A 47 -9.99 -18.67 -0.07
N ALA A 48 -9.07 -19.04 -0.97
CA ALA A 48 -8.19 -18.02 -1.54
C ALA A 48 -9.05 -16.94 -2.21
N ALA A 49 -8.67 -15.68 -2.00
CA ALA A 49 -9.22 -14.57 -2.78
C ALA A 49 -9.14 -14.91 -4.28
N PRO A 50 -10.14 -14.53 -5.09
CA PRO A 50 -10.07 -14.76 -6.53
C PRO A 50 -8.75 -14.24 -7.10
N ALA A 51 -8.11 -15.01 -7.99
CA ALA A 51 -6.84 -14.60 -8.58
C ALA A 51 -7.04 -13.45 -9.54
N PHE A 52 -6.17 -12.43 -9.47
CA PHE A 52 -6.06 -11.44 -10.52
C PHE A 52 -5.84 -12.11 -11.87
N SER A 53 -6.47 -11.57 -12.91
CA SER A 53 -6.21 -11.97 -14.29
C SER A 53 -6.18 -10.74 -15.19
N ALA A 54 -5.45 -10.80 -16.29
CA ALA A 54 -5.32 -9.68 -17.21
C ALA A 54 -5.29 -10.15 -18.66
N SER A 55 -5.73 -9.26 -19.56
CA SER A 55 -5.64 -9.43 -21.00
C SER A 55 -5.26 -8.10 -21.65
N MET A 56 -4.57 -8.18 -22.79
CA MET A 56 -4.26 -7.02 -23.65
C MET A 56 -5.01 -7.22 -24.97
N PRO A 57 -6.29 -6.81 -25.06
CA PRO A 57 -7.13 -7.15 -26.21
C PRO A 57 -6.67 -6.48 -27.50
N GLN A 58 -5.91 -5.40 -27.40
CA GLN A 58 -5.29 -4.68 -28.51
C GLN A 58 -4.13 -3.82 -28.01
N ASP A 59 -3.32 -3.32 -28.92
CA ASP A 59 -2.18 -2.45 -28.61
C ASP A 59 -2.61 -1.23 -27.77
N GLY A 60 -1.83 -0.93 -26.74
CA GLY A 60 -2.04 0.19 -25.83
C GLY A 60 -3.25 0.07 -24.91
N LYS A 61 -3.91 -1.09 -24.84
CA LYS A 61 -5.01 -1.34 -23.91
C LYS A 61 -4.82 -2.60 -23.09
N ALA A 62 -5.30 -2.56 -21.86
CA ALA A 62 -5.37 -3.72 -20.99
C ALA A 62 -6.69 -3.76 -20.23
N THR A 63 -7.13 -4.97 -19.90
CA THR A 63 -8.27 -5.25 -19.04
C THR A 63 -7.83 -6.21 -17.94
N VAL A 64 -8.17 -5.91 -16.70
CA VAL A 64 -7.79 -6.68 -15.53
C VAL A 64 -9.05 -7.02 -14.75
N ASP A 65 -9.20 -8.30 -14.43
CA ASP A 65 -10.15 -8.77 -13.41
C ASP A 65 -9.40 -8.76 -12.08
N LEU A 66 -9.86 -7.91 -11.17
CA LEU A 66 -9.31 -7.80 -9.83
C LEU A 66 -9.98 -8.81 -8.89
N GLY A 67 -11.04 -9.51 -9.31
CA GLY A 67 -11.81 -10.40 -8.45
C GLY A 67 -12.89 -9.64 -7.66
N ASP A 68 -13.83 -10.41 -7.10
CA ASP A 68 -14.97 -9.91 -6.31
C ASP A 68 -15.84 -8.89 -7.05
N GLY A 69 -15.90 -8.97 -8.39
CA GLY A 69 -16.69 -8.05 -9.24
C GLY A 69 -15.93 -6.80 -9.69
N TYR A 70 -14.70 -6.59 -9.22
CA TYR A 70 -13.90 -5.43 -9.56
C TYR A 70 -13.13 -5.63 -10.86
N THR A 71 -13.10 -4.59 -11.69
CA THR A 71 -12.33 -4.59 -12.94
C THR A 71 -11.52 -3.32 -13.08
N LEU A 72 -10.45 -3.41 -13.86
CA LEU A 72 -9.59 -2.29 -14.20
C LEU A 72 -9.33 -2.30 -15.71
N GLU A 73 -9.59 -1.17 -16.37
CA GLU A 73 -9.29 -0.97 -17.79
C GLU A 73 -8.19 0.08 -17.93
N ILE A 74 -7.28 -0.10 -18.88
CA ILE A 74 -6.15 0.80 -19.14
C ILE A 74 -6.13 1.20 -20.60
N ASN A 75 -5.76 2.45 -20.85
CA ASN A 75 -5.59 3.03 -22.17
C ASN A 75 -4.38 3.99 -22.18
N GLU A 76 -3.24 3.52 -22.70
CA GLU A 76 -1.98 4.27 -22.68
C GLU A 76 -2.06 5.60 -23.46
N ALA A 77 -2.93 5.64 -24.49
CA ALA A 77 -3.09 6.81 -25.35
C ALA A 77 -3.55 8.08 -24.60
N ASN A 78 -4.11 7.91 -23.41
CA ASN A 78 -4.64 8.99 -22.57
C ASN A 78 -4.01 9.01 -21.16
N SER A 79 -2.98 8.19 -20.87
CA SER A 79 -2.51 7.91 -19.50
C SER A 79 -3.65 7.51 -18.57
N GLU A 80 -4.60 6.75 -19.11
CA GLU A 80 -5.90 6.54 -18.51
C GLU A 80 -6.03 5.15 -17.91
N PHE A 81 -6.68 5.09 -16.75
CA PHE A 81 -7.25 3.86 -16.25
C PHE A 81 -8.62 4.09 -15.62
N VAL A 82 -9.42 3.03 -15.62
CA VAL A 82 -10.79 3.03 -15.10
C VAL A 82 -10.94 1.84 -14.17
N VAL A 83 -11.20 2.10 -12.89
CA VAL A 83 -11.62 1.10 -11.91
C VAL A 83 -13.14 1.06 -11.92
N ARG A 84 -13.71 -0.15 -12.00
CA ARG A 84 -15.12 -0.38 -11.78
C ARG A 84 -15.29 -1.35 -10.62
N ASP A 85 -16.12 -0.97 -9.66
CA ASP A 85 -16.45 -1.82 -8.52
C ASP A 85 -17.53 -2.87 -8.84
N ALA A 86 -17.87 -3.66 -7.83
CA ALA A 86 -18.86 -4.72 -7.92
C ALA A 86 -20.30 -4.20 -8.16
N ASP A 87 -20.61 -2.99 -7.71
CA ASP A 87 -21.92 -2.34 -7.85
C ASP A 87 -22.06 -1.56 -9.17
N GLY A 88 -20.94 -1.43 -9.90
CA GLY A 88 -20.84 -0.81 -11.20
C GLY A 88 -20.46 0.66 -11.17
N ASN A 89 -20.12 1.24 -10.00
CA ASN A 89 -19.58 2.59 -9.96
C ASN A 89 -18.20 2.63 -10.61
N VAL A 90 -17.84 3.82 -11.08
CA VAL A 90 -16.68 4.02 -11.94
C VAL A 90 -15.79 5.10 -11.36
N THR A 91 -14.54 4.75 -11.12
CA THR A 91 -13.47 5.72 -10.88
C THR A 91 -12.58 5.78 -12.11
N GLN A 92 -12.49 6.95 -12.73
CA GLN A 92 -11.67 7.19 -13.92
C GLN A 92 -10.57 8.18 -13.59
N ILE A 93 -9.34 7.84 -13.97
CA ILE A 93 -8.16 8.71 -13.88
C ILE A 93 -7.55 8.81 -15.26
N TRP A 94 -7.27 10.02 -15.75
CA TRP A 94 -6.80 10.26 -17.12
C TRP A 94 -6.05 11.59 -17.25
N GLY A 95 -5.26 11.75 -18.31
CA GLY A 95 -4.56 13.00 -18.63
C GLY A 95 -3.54 13.40 -17.55
N ASP A 96 -3.44 14.70 -17.28
CA ASP A 96 -2.80 15.22 -16.08
C ASP A 96 -3.71 14.96 -14.86
N PRO A 97 -3.39 13.97 -14.01
CA PRO A 97 -4.39 13.03 -13.49
C PRO A 97 -5.69 13.67 -12.96
N HIS A 98 -6.73 13.66 -13.80
CA HIS A 98 -8.07 14.06 -13.43
C HIS A 98 -8.78 12.90 -12.76
N PHE A 99 -9.14 13.05 -11.48
CA PHE A 99 -9.89 12.06 -10.72
C PHE A 99 -11.39 12.30 -10.88
N ASN A 100 -12.07 11.33 -11.50
CA ASN A 100 -13.52 11.35 -11.69
C ASN A 100 -14.17 10.13 -11.00
N TYR A 101 -15.32 10.35 -10.37
CA TYR A 101 -16.17 9.29 -9.84
C TYR A 101 -17.58 9.39 -10.45
N ASN A 102 -18.05 8.30 -11.07
CA ASN A 102 -19.32 8.23 -11.79
C ASN A 102 -19.53 9.38 -12.79
N GLY A 103 -18.44 9.75 -13.50
CA GLY A 103 -18.42 10.84 -14.48
C GLY A 103 -18.42 12.25 -13.89
N ARG A 104 -18.43 12.38 -12.56
CA ARG A 104 -18.26 13.66 -11.86
C ARG A 104 -16.80 13.88 -11.52
N HIS A 105 -16.31 15.07 -11.84
CA HIS A 105 -14.98 15.50 -11.45
C HIS A 105 -14.88 15.74 -9.93
N VAL A 106 -13.88 15.11 -9.30
CA VAL A 106 -13.61 15.21 -7.85
C VAL A 106 -12.41 16.11 -7.58
N GLY A 107 -11.35 15.98 -8.38
CA GLY A 107 -10.18 16.85 -8.34
C GLY A 107 -9.00 16.30 -9.13
N ASP A 108 -7.87 16.99 -9.07
CA ASP A 108 -6.63 16.66 -9.79
C ASP A 108 -5.51 16.31 -8.80
N PHE A 109 -4.65 15.34 -9.13
CA PHE A 109 -3.46 14.97 -8.35
C PHE A 109 -2.17 14.96 -9.21
N TRP A 110 -1.01 15.03 -8.55
CA TRP A 110 0.28 15.22 -9.23
C TRP A 110 1.37 14.20 -8.87
N ASP A 111 1.35 13.61 -7.68
CA ASP A 111 2.36 12.63 -7.21
C ASP A 111 1.67 11.29 -6.87
N THR A 112 2.46 10.31 -6.43
CA THR A 112 2.01 8.98 -6.06
C THR A 112 0.80 9.03 -5.11
N MET A 113 -0.20 8.21 -5.41
CA MET A 113 -1.35 8.00 -4.54
C MET A 113 -1.79 6.53 -4.57
N THR A 114 -2.60 6.12 -3.60
CA THR A 114 -3.11 4.75 -3.52
C THR A 114 -4.62 4.74 -3.34
N LEU A 115 -5.29 3.94 -4.16
CA LEU A 115 -6.70 3.61 -4.03
C LEU A 115 -6.82 2.30 -3.25
N GLU A 116 -7.46 2.34 -2.09
CA GLU A 116 -7.78 1.15 -1.30
C GLU A 116 -9.25 0.78 -1.54
N LEU A 117 -9.49 -0.35 -2.20
CA LEU A 117 -10.82 -0.86 -2.52
C LEU A 117 -11.41 -1.63 -1.33
N GLU A 118 -12.74 -1.73 -1.24
CA GLU A 118 -13.43 -2.43 -0.15
C GLU A 118 -13.06 -3.92 -0.06
N ASN A 119 -12.74 -4.55 -1.19
CA ASN A 119 -12.25 -5.93 -1.24
C ASN A 119 -10.79 -6.10 -0.79
N GLY A 120 -10.15 -5.04 -0.29
CA GLY A 120 -8.78 -5.03 0.22
C GLY A 120 -7.70 -4.94 -0.85
N THR A 121 -8.06 -4.64 -2.10
CA THR A 121 -7.06 -4.31 -3.13
C THR A 121 -6.49 -2.94 -2.89
N LYS A 122 -5.17 -2.82 -3.00
CA LYS A 122 -4.51 -1.52 -3.15
C LYS A 122 -4.09 -1.34 -4.60
N ILE A 123 -4.37 -0.18 -5.17
CA ILE A 123 -3.88 0.27 -6.47
C ILE A 123 -3.02 1.51 -6.23
N THR A 124 -1.71 1.32 -6.15
CA THR A 124 -0.75 2.42 -6.07
C THR A 124 -0.46 2.97 -7.46
N VAL A 125 -0.79 4.23 -7.65
CA VAL A 125 -0.66 4.98 -8.90
C VAL A 125 0.63 5.77 -8.84
N ASN A 126 1.60 5.41 -9.67
CA ASN A 126 2.82 6.20 -9.84
C ASN A 126 2.64 7.15 -11.02
N THR A 127 3.22 8.34 -10.90
CA THR A 127 3.18 9.36 -11.93
C THR A 127 4.60 9.71 -12.39
N GLU A 128 4.70 10.30 -13.57
CA GLU A 128 5.93 10.89 -14.10
C GLU A 128 5.63 12.25 -14.73
N PRO A 129 6.62 13.15 -14.90
CA PRO A 129 6.41 14.42 -15.59
C PRO A 129 5.80 14.25 -16.98
N PHE A 130 4.87 15.14 -17.36
CA PHE A 130 4.28 15.10 -18.68
C PHE A 130 5.21 15.75 -19.71
N GLY A 131 5.95 14.93 -20.46
CA GLY A 131 7.00 15.37 -21.37
C GLY A 131 8.02 16.29 -20.68
N ASN A 132 8.15 17.52 -21.19
CA ASN A 132 9.05 18.53 -20.63
C ASN A 132 8.35 19.52 -19.70
N ASN A 133 7.10 19.28 -19.28
CA ASN A 133 6.36 20.17 -18.40
C ASN A 133 6.69 19.84 -16.93
N PRO A 134 7.36 20.73 -16.18
CA PRO A 134 7.72 20.48 -14.78
C PRO A 134 6.54 20.58 -13.80
N ASN A 135 5.37 21.06 -14.26
CA ASN A 135 4.21 21.34 -13.41
C ASN A 135 3.03 20.38 -13.66
N ALA A 136 3.21 19.39 -14.53
CA ALA A 136 2.18 18.40 -14.82
C ALA A 136 2.81 17.01 -14.80
N THR A 137 2.05 16.03 -14.35
CA THR A 137 2.43 14.63 -14.40
C THR A 137 1.39 13.83 -15.15
N VAL A 138 1.68 12.57 -15.45
CA VAL A 138 0.78 11.59 -16.04
C VAL A 138 0.98 10.26 -15.33
N THR A 139 -0.04 9.41 -15.30
CA THR A 139 0.09 8.05 -14.75
C THR A 139 1.11 7.25 -15.55
N SER A 140 2.15 6.74 -14.89
CA SER A 140 3.20 5.94 -15.53
C SER A 140 3.06 4.45 -15.25
N GLN A 141 2.69 4.10 -14.02
CA GLN A 141 2.65 2.71 -13.56
C GLN A 141 1.57 2.51 -12.50
N LEU A 142 0.89 1.37 -12.58
CA LEU A 142 -0.01 0.88 -11.54
C LEU A 142 0.61 -0.32 -10.85
N VAL A 143 0.66 -0.29 -9.52
CA VAL A 143 1.05 -1.43 -8.68
C VAL A 143 -0.16 -1.87 -7.89
N ILE A 144 -0.58 -3.11 -8.12
CA ILE A 144 -1.84 -3.65 -7.62
C ILE A 144 -1.52 -4.81 -6.70
N THR A 145 -2.01 -4.76 -5.46
CA THR A 145 -1.72 -5.78 -4.44
C THR A 145 -3.00 -6.20 -3.71
N ARG A 146 -3.13 -7.49 -3.40
CA ARG A 146 -4.14 -8.04 -2.48
C ARG A 146 -3.60 -9.31 -1.84
N GLY A 147 -3.18 -9.22 -0.58
CA GLY A 147 -2.52 -10.33 0.12
C GLY A 147 -1.26 -10.78 -0.61
N ASP A 148 -1.19 -12.06 -0.99
CA ASP A 148 -0.06 -12.58 -1.78
C ASP A 148 -0.14 -12.19 -3.26
N GLN A 149 -1.28 -11.73 -3.77
CA GLN A 149 -1.42 -11.41 -5.19
C GLN A 149 -0.83 -10.04 -5.50
N ALA A 150 -0.12 -9.95 -6.63
CA ALA A 150 0.50 -8.73 -7.10
C ALA A 150 0.45 -8.62 -8.62
N MET A 151 0.26 -7.39 -9.11
CA MET A 151 0.39 -7.04 -10.52
C MET A 151 1.07 -5.67 -10.67
N ILE A 152 1.94 -5.54 -11.65
CA ILE A 152 2.51 -4.27 -12.09
C ILE A 152 2.06 -4.06 -13.53
N ILE A 153 1.46 -2.91 -13.81
CA ILE A 153 1.12 -2.43 -15.14
C ILE A 153 2.01 -1.23 -15.41
N ASP A 154 2.99 -1.41 -16.27
CA ASP A 154 3.99 -0.40 -16.63
C ASP A 154 3.70 0.16 -18.02
N GLY A 155 4.21 1.34 -18.34
CA GLY A 155 3.98 1.97 -19.66
C GLY A 155 2.54 2.46 -19.84
N VAL A 156 1.89 2.92 -18.77
CA VAL A 156 0.54 3.53 -18.85
C VAL A 156 0.62 4.93 -19.45
N SER A 157 1.76 5.60 -19.33
CA SER A 157 1.95 7.00 -19.70
C SER A 157 1.86 7.23 -21.20
N GLN A 158 1.17 8.29 -21.60
CA GLN A 158 1.11 8.73 -22.99
C GLN A 158 2.41 9.39 -23.49
N ASN A 159 3.42 9.57 -22.63
CA ASN A 159 4.73 10.08 -23.05
C ASN A 159 5.41 9.16 -24.07
N ARG A 160 5.16 7.85 -23.96
CA ARG A 160 5.67 6.83 -24.85
C ARG A 160 4.57 5.80 -25.07
N LEU A 161 4.24 5.57 -26.33
CA LEU A 161 3.22 4.58 -26.72
C LEU A 161 3.90 3.28 -27.16
N GLY A 162 3.20 2.16 -26.97
CA GLY A 162 3.63 0.83 -27.37
C GLY A 162 4.60 0.15 -26.40
N ASP A 163 4.74 0.66 -25.17
CA ASP A 163 5.51 0.01 -24.09
C ASP A 163 4.65 -0.41 -22.89
N LEU A 164 3.32 -0.33 -22.99
CA LEU A 164 2.40 -0.94 -22.02
C LEU A 164 2.72 -2.42 -21.80
N ASN A 165 2.93 -2.80 -20.55
CA ASN A 165 3.28 -4.18 -20.16
C ASN A 165 2.66 -4.56 -18.81
N ILE A 166 2.35 -5.85 -18.64
CA ILE A 166 1.76 -6.38 -17.42
C ILE A 166 2.65 -7.50 -16.88
N SER A 167 2.98 -7.42 -15.59
CA SER A 167 3.73 -8.45 -14.86
C SER A 167 2.95 -8.86 -13.61
N MET A 168 2.78 -10.16 -13.39
CA MET A 168 2.07 -10.69 -12.22
C MET A 168 3.03 -11.45 -11.30
N SER A 169 2.71 -11.47 -10.00
CA SER A 169 3.49 -12.14 -8.97
C SER A 169 2.58 -12.65 -7.84
N ASN A 170 3.08 -13.62 -7.08
CA ASN A 170 2.46 -14.11 -5.85
C ASN A 170 3.23 -13.63 -4.61
N ASN A 171 3.79 -12.41 -4.67
CA ASN A 171 4.53 -11.80 -3.57
C ASN A 171 3.99 -10.39 -3.26
N GLY A 172 2.67 -10.28 -3.16
CA GLY A 172 1.92 -9.03 -2.98
C GLY A 172 2.39 -8.21 -1.79
N TYR A 173 2.58 -8.83 -0.62
CA TYR A 173 3.09 -8.12 0.57
C TYR A 173 4.47 -7.49 0.38
N ALA A 174 5.40 -8.20 -0.25
CA ALA A 174 6.73 -7.66 -0.48
C ALA A 174 6.71 -6.56 -1.54
N LEU A 175 5.84 -6.68 -2.55
CA LEU A 175 5.65 -5.66 -3.56
C LEU A 175 5.02 -4.41 -2.94
N ASP A 176 3.94 -4.55 -2.17
CA ASP A 176 3.27 -3.46 -1.46
C ASP A 176 4.26 -2.67 -0.59
N ALA A 177 5.07 -3.38 0.21
CA ALA A 177 6.09 -2.77 1.06
C ALA A 177 7.24 -2.08 0.30
N ALA A 178 7.46 -2.45 -0.97
CA ALA A 178 8.50 -1.84 -1.80
C ALA A 178 8.06 -0.53 -2.46
N TYR A 179 6.76 -0.27 -2.51
CA TYR A 179 6.18 0.94 -3.09
C TYR A 179 5.66 1.87 -1.99
N ARG A 180 5.73 3.16 -2.29
CA ARG A 180 5.25 4.20 -1.39
C ARG A 180 3.79 4.46 -1.70
N ASP A 181 2.91 4.41 -0.69
CA ASP A 181 1.48 4.60 -0.91
C ASP A 181 1.11 6.03 -1.33
N GLY A 182 1.90 7.02 -0.91
CA GLY A 182 1.59 8.44 -1.13
C GLY A 182 0.31 8.85 -0.42
N LEU A 183 -0.52 9.70 -1.04
CA LEU A 183 -1.86 9.96 -0.52
C LEU A 183 -2.71 8.69 -0.66
N THR A 184 -3.21 8.14 0.44
CA THR A 184 -4.14 7.01 0.40
C THR A 184 -5.57 7.51 0.49
N ILE A 185 -6.44 7.02 -0.38
CA ILE A 185 -7.88 7.21 -0.29
C ILE A 185 -8.57 5.84 -0.31
N ARG A 186 -9.71 5.75 0.37
CA ARG A 186 -10.44 4.50 0.53
C ARG A 186 -11.80 4.59 -0.14
N GLU A 187 -12.18 3.53 -0.84
CA GLU A 187 -13.51 3.40 -1.42
C GLU A 187 -14.57 3.56 -0.32
N ASP A 188 -15.56 4.40 -0.60
CA ASP A 188 -16.75 4.60 0.24
C ASP A 188 -17.83 5.22 -0.65
N ASP A 189 -18.66 4.37 -1.25
CA ASP A 189 -19.73 4.80 -2.16
C ASP A 189 -20.79 5.67 -1.47
N ALA A 190 -20.88 5.64 -0.14
CA ALA A 190 -21.77 6.53 0.61
C ALA A 190 -21.20 7.96 0.72
N ALA A 191 -19.89 8.15 0.53
CA ALA A 191 -19.27 9.45 0.49
C ALA A 191 -19.68 10.23 -0.77
N GLY A 192 -19.80 11.56 -0.67
CA GLY A 192 -20.24 12.40 -1.78
C GLY A 192 -19.32 12.39 -3.02
N SER A 193 -18.09 11.87 -2.87
CA SER A 193 -17.09 11.68 -3.91
C SER A 193 -16.84 10.22 -4.26
N GLY A 194 -17.50 9.26 -3.60
CA GLY A 194 -17.24 7.81 -3.71
C GLY A 194 -16.00 7.32 -2.97
N TRP A 195 -15.27 8.24 -2.32
CA TRP A 195 -13.98 7.95 -1.67
C TRP A 195 -13.81 8.80 -0.42
N THR A 196 -13.17 8.25 0.60
CA THR A 196 -12.73 8.98 1.80
C THR A 196 -11.22 9.17 1.82
N SER A 197 -10.79 10.32 2.35
CA SER A 197 -9.37 10.62 2.55
C SER A 197 -8.82 9.76 3.68
N GLY A 198 -7.69 9.07 3.46
CA GLY A 198 -7.00 8.33 4.52
C GLY A 198 -6.43 9.22 5.63
N ILE A 199 -6.41 10.55 5.42
CA ILE A 199 -5.91 11.54 6.39
C ILE A 199 -7.05 12.05 7.27
N THR A 200 -8.15 12.50 6.67
CA THR A 200 -9.25 13.14 7.41
C THR A 200 -10.37 12.16 7.75
N GLY A 201 -10.55 11.10 6.97
CA GLY A 201 -11.72 10.20 7.03
C GLY A 201 -12.99 10.79 6.39
N ASP A 202 -12.94 12.03 5.91
CA ASP A 202 -14.04 12.68 5.22
C ASP A 202 -14.00 12.36 3.71
N ALA A 203 -15.09 12.68 3.00
CA ALA A 203 -15.15 12.57 1.55
C ALA A 203 -13.98 13.31 0.89
N VAL A 204 -13.23 12.63 0.01
CA VAL A 204 -12.04 13.21 -0.63
C VAL A 204 -12.40 14.45 -1.45
N SER A 205 -11.52 15.44 -1.42
CA SER A 205 -11.68 16.71 -2.12
C SER A 205 -10.38 17.16 -2.80
N GLN A 206 -10.46 18.24 -3.57
CA GLN A 206 -9.26 18.88 -4.15
C GLN A 206 -8.24 19.31 -3.08
N GLU A 207 -8.67 19.60 -1.85
CA GLU A 207 -7.75 19.96 -0.76
C GLU A 207 -6.81 18.80 -0.40
N ASP A 208 -7.34 17.58 -0.35
CA ASP A 208 -6.54 16.37 -0.14
C ASP A 208 -5.56 16.18 -1.30
N PHE A 209 -6.02 16.29 -2.54
CA PHE A 209 -5.14 16.11 -3.70
C PHE A 209 -4.08 17.21 -3.83
N ASN A 210 -4.30 18.41 -3.31
CA ASN A 210 -3.27 19.47 -3.28
C ASN A 210 -2.04 19.05 -2.47
N LEU A 211 -2.14 18.07 -1.56
CA LEU A 211 -0.99 17.51 -0.84
C LEU A 211 -0.01 16.78 -1.77
N THR A 212 -0.47 16.37 -2.96
CA THR A 212 0.35 15.68 -3.96
C THR A 212 1.07 16.65 -4.92
N LYS A 213 0.83 17.96 -4.82
CA LYS A 213 1.45 18.95 -5.72
C LYS A 213 2.97 18.90 -5.66
N ILE A 214 3.59 18.98 -6.84
CA ILE A 214 5.05 19.09 -6.98
C ILE A 214 5.55 20.32 -6.21
N GLY A 215 6.54 20.12 -5.34
CA GLY A 215 7.11 21.18 -4.51
C GLY A 215 6.30 21.51 -3.26
N ASN A 216 5.18 20.82 -3.00
CA ASN A 216 4.51 20.89 -1.70
C ASN A 216 5.27 19.98 -0.71
N ALA A 217 6.07 20.58 0.16
CA ALA A 217 6.98 19.91 1.11
C ALA A 217 6.27 18.98 2.12
N GLY A 218 4.95 19.09 2.28
CA GLY A 218 4.23 18.50 3.42
C GLY A 218 4.16 16.96 3.44
N LEU A 219 4.09 16.29 2.29
CA LEU A 219 3.90 14.83 2.23
C LEU A 219 5.20 14.07 1.90
N PRO A 220 6.02 14.50 0.93
CA PRO A 220 7.26 13.78 0.60
C PRO A 220 8.29 13.81 1.73
N GLU A 221 8.41 14.92 2.47
CA GLU A 221 9.40 15.07 3.54
C GLU A 221 8.97 14.36 4.83
N ALA A 222 7.69 14.43 5.20
CA ALA A 222 7.16 13.71 6.35
C ALA A 222 7.21 12.18 6.15
N LEU A 223 6.94 11.72 4.92
CA LEU A 223 6.97 10.31 4.58
C LEU A 223 8.41 9.79 4.34
N GLN A 224 9.32 10.62 3.82
CA GLN A 224 10.76 10.30 3.83
C GLN A 224 11.30 10.24 5.25
N ALA A 225 10.97 11.22 6.11
CA ALA A 225 11.37 11.20 7.51
C ALA A 225 10.83 9.97 8.25
N PHE A 226 9.59 9.54 7.95
CA PHE A 226 9.02 8.31 8.48
C PHE A 226 9.72 7.06 7.91
N SER A 227 9.98 6.99 6.60
CA SER A 227 10.67 5.87 5.96
C SER A 227 12.11 5.72 6.48
N ASP A 228 12.82 6.83 6.64
CA ASP A 228 14.17 6.85 7.20
C ASP A 228 14.17 6.50 8.70
N ALA A 229 13.16 6.94 9.46
CA ALA A 229 12.97 6.52 10.83
C ALA A 229 12.65 5.01 10.93
N LEU A 230 11.80 4.48 10.06
CA LEU A 230 11.46 3.05 10.03
C LEU A 230 12.66 2.19 9.62
N ARG A 231 13.44 2.62 8.61
CA ARG A 231 14.69 1.95 8.21
C ARG A 231 15.74 2.02 9.33
N GLY A 232 15.81 3.13 10.06
CA GLY A 232 16.66 3.29 11.23
C GLY A 232 16.26 2.35 12.38
N VAL A 233 14.96 2.25 12.68
CA VAL A 233 14.43 1.38 13.73
C VAL A 233 14.55 -0.09 13.35
N LEU A 234 14.23 -0.48 12.12
CA LEU A 234 14.38 -1.86 11.63
C LEU A 234 15.85 -2.25 11.49
N GLY A 235 16.71 -1.35 11.02
CA GLY A 235 18.15 -1.54 10.99
C GLY A 235 18.75 -1.71 12.39
N ALA A 236 18.34 -0.88 13.35
CA ALA A 236 18.75 -1.01 14.74
C ALA A 236 18.21 -2.31 15.39
N TRP A 237 16.95 -2.67 15.09
CA TRP A 237 16.31 -3.88 15.61
C TRP A 237 16.97 -5.17 15.10
N LEU A 238 17.35 -5.21 13.82
CA LEU A 238 18.07 -6.34 13.21
C LEU A 238 19.54 -6.45 13.68
N LEU A 239 20.20 -5.33 14.02
CA LEU A 239 21.59 -5.34 14.49
C LEU A 239 21.76 -5.51 16.00
N THR A 240 20.78 -5.13 16.83
CA THR A 240 20.99 -5.05 18.29
C THR A 240 20.10 -5.93 19.15
N GLY A 241 19.01 -6.50 18.62
CA GLY A 241 18.17 -7.47 19.33
C GLY A 241 17.83 -7.11 20.79
N VAL A 242 16.63 -6.55 21.01
CA VAL A 242 15.90 -6.47 22.31
C VAL A 242 16.07 -5.17 23.15
N LEU A 243 15.00 -4.35 23.14
CA LEU A 243 14.27 -3.64 24.22
C LEU A 243 14.57 -2.22 24.78
N ASN A 244 15.59 -1.45 24.40
CA ASN A 244 15.80 -0.14 25.06
C ASN A 244 15.59 1.13 24.21
N GLY A 245 15.29 1.02 22.90
CA GLY A 245 15.32 2.19 22.00
C GLY A 245 14.13 3.16 22.02
N LEU A 246 13.03 2.85 22.73
CA LEU A 246 11.81 3.66 22.63
C LEU A 246 11.80 4.92 23.53
N ALA A 247 12.66 4.98 24.56
CA ALA A 247 12.70 6.13 25.48
C ALA A 247 13.56 7.30 24.96
N GLU A 248 14.61 7.02 24.18
CA GLU A 248 15.49 8.06 23.62
C GLU A 248 14.84 8.79 22.44
N ALA A 249 13.99 8.11 21.67
CA ALA A 249 13.27 8.69 20.53
C ALA A 249 12.11 9.64 20.92
N LEU A 250 11.65 9.60 22.19
CA LEU A 250 10.54 10.43 22.69
C LEU A 250 10.98 11.44 23.77
N GLY A 251 12.25 11.44 24.19
CA GLY A 251 12.77 12.31 25.27
C GLY A 251 13.27 13.68 24.84
N GLY A 252 13.26 14.00 23.54
CA GLY A 252 13.84 15.23 22.98
C GLY A 252 12.92 16.46 23.00
N ALA A 253 12.10 16.65 24.03
CA ALA A 253 11.29 17.87 24.17
C ALA A 253 10.99 18.20 25.64
N SER A 254 12.01 18.61 26.39
CA SER A 254 11.83 19.22 27.72
C SER A 254 13.15 19.84 28.22
N GLU A 255 13.40 21.10 27.90
CA GLU A 255 14.11 22.01 28.81
C GLU A 255 13.39 23.36 28.84
N THR A 256 12.43 23.47 29.76
CA THR A 256 11.95 24.74 30.27
C THR A 256 12.92 25.25 31.34
N SER A 257 13.38 26.47 31.14
CA SER A 257 14.07 27.38 32.06
C SER A 257 13.57 27.36 33.51
N GLU A 258 14.48 27.60 34.47
CA GLU A 258 14.32 28.50 35.65
C GLU A 258 15.58 28.47 36.58
N PRO A 259 15.76 29.41 37.53
CA PRO A 259 16.94 30.27 37.62
C PRO A 259 17.80 30.04 38.89
N GLY A 260 19.06 30.48 38.86
CA GLY A 260 19.95 30.44 40.02
C GLY A 260 20.96 31.58 40.06
N SER A 261 20.66 32.63 40.83
CA SER A 261 21.67 33.62 41.27
C SER A 261 22.68 32.96 42.23
N PRO A 262 23.94 33.41 42.24
CA PRO A 262 24.45 33.91 43.52
C PRO A 262 25.41 35.12 43.46
N ARG A 263 25.17 36.02 44.42
CA ARG A 263 26.12 36.70 45.32
C ARG A 263 27.17 37.70 44.78
N ILE A 264 26.97 38.92 45.30
CA ILE A 264 27.84 40.07 45.52
C ILE A 264 29.31 39.72 45.85
N ALA A 265 30.24 40.40 45.19
CA ALA A 265 31.56 40.74 45.72
C ALA A 265 31.91 42.20 45.38
N LEU A 266 32.31 42.95 46.41
CA LEU A 266 32.63 44.39 46.39
C LEU A 266 34.12 44.65 46.08
N GLY A 267 34.37 45.52 45.09
CA GLY A 267 35.47 46.51 45.01
C GLY A 267 36.88 46.05 44.58
N PRO A 268 37.81 46.99 44.28
CA PRO A 268 37.69 48.46 44.21
C PRO A 268 38.12 49.10 42.87
N THR A 269 37.78 50.39 42.73
CA THR A 269 38.05 51.36 41.65
C THR A 269 39.56 51.65 41.42
N PRO A 270 39.93 52.14 40.23
CA PRO A 270 40.88 53.25 40.17
C PRO A 270 40.41 54.42 39.31
N THR A 271 40.70 55.61 39.83
CA THR A 271 40.61 56.94 39.23
C THR A 271 41.66 57.13 38.13
N ARG A 272 41.28 57.71 37.00
CA ARG A 272 41.69 59.08 36.59
C ARG A 272 40.83 59.58 35.44
#